data_AF-M2ZLI9-F1
#
_entry.id   AF-M2ZLI9-F1
#
_cell.length_a   1.000
_cell.length_b   1.000
_cell.length_c   1.000
_cell.angle_alpha   90.00
_cell.angle_beta   90.00
_cell.angle_gamma   90.00
#
_symmetry.space_group_name_H-M   'P 1'
#
loop_
_entity.id
_entity.type
_entity.pdbx_description
1 polymer ?
#
loop_
_entity_poly.entity_id
_entity_poly.type
_entity_poly.pdbx_seq_one_letter_code
_entity_poly.pdbx_strand_id
1 'polypeptide(L)'
;MTSVREPGTGTGTTDSKLFGSVLDMARAAKRGDVSGWLTAKSSTHRPEDVAYLSSVLLGVLIENDAVRRGIHPADVWRELRERGLDDFG
;
A
#
# COMPACT_ATOMS: atom_id res chain seq x y z
N MET A 1 10.69 35.03 26.92
CA MET A 1 10.39 34.93 25.49
C MET A 1 10.49 33.47 25.08
N THR A 2 9.38 32.74 25.18
CA THR A 2 9.27 31.33 24.77
C THR A 2 9.00 31.32 23.27
N SER A 3 10.02 30.99 22.47
CA SER A 3 9.89 30.91 21.02
C SER A 3 9.11 29.65 20.66
N VAL A 4 7.87 29.86 20.22
CA VAL A 4 7.03 28.95 19.46
C VAL A 4 7.81 28.35 18.29
N ARG A 5 7.70 27.03 18.11
CA ARG A 5 7.95 26.37 16.83
C ARG A 5 7.06 25.12 16.70
N GLU A 6 5.88 25.32 16.14
CA GLU A 6 5.31 24.42 15.14
C GLU A 6 4.57 25.29 14.11
N PRO A 7 4.64 24.96 12.80
CA PRO A 7 3.63 24.04 12.27
C PRO A 7 4.20 22.97 11.33
N GLY A 8 3.69 21.75 11.45
CA GLY A 8 3.83 20.70 10.45
C GLY A 8 3.24 21.13 9.10
N THR A 9 3.98 20.91 8.00
CA THR A 9 3.52 21.13 6.62
C THR A 9 4.49 20.46 5.61
N GLY A 10 4.78 19.16 5.79
CA GLY A 10 5.67 18.42 4.87
C GLY A 10 5.24 17.00 4.51
N THR A 11 4.15 16.51 5.09
CA THR A 11 3.69 15.12 4.94
C THR A 11 2.83 14.92 3.70
N GLY A 12 1.85 15.81 3.42
CA GLY A 12 0.86 15.57 2.35
C GLY A 12 1.43 15.36 0.93
N THR A 13 2.48 16.09 0.53
CA THR A 13 3.13 15.90 -0.79
C THR A 13 4.00 14.64 -0.82
N THR A 14 4.57 14.25 0.32
CA THR A 14 5.41 13.06 0.44
C THR A 14 4.54 11.81 0.43
N ASP A 15 3.44 11.80 1.18
CA ASP A 15 2.50 10.69 1.26
C ASP A 15 1.82 10.43 -0.08
N SER A 16 1.43 11.48 -0.81
CA SER A 16 0.85 11.33 -2.16
C SER A 16 1.84 10.75 -3.18
N LYS A 17 3.13 11.10 -3.09
CA LYS A 17 4.17 10.54 -3.97
C LYS A 17 4.43 9.07 -3.63
N LEU A 18 4.51 8.74 -2.34
CA LEU A 18 4.69 7.37 -1.87
C LEU A 18 3.50 6.48 -2.28
N PHE A 19 2.27 7.00 -2.18
CA PHE A 19 1.08 6.31 -2.66
C PHE A 19 1.14 6.03 -4.16
N GLY A 20 1.59 7.00 -4.96
CA GLY A 20 1.87 6.81 -6.39
C GLY A 20 2.86 5.67 -6.66
N SER A 21 3.97 5.63 -5.92
CA SER A 21 4.97 4.55 -6.03
C SER A 21 4.41 3.18 -5.70
N VAL A 22 3.55 3.06 -4.66
CA VAL A 22 2.88 1.80 -4.32
C VAL A 22 1.94 1.34 -5.44
N LEU A 23 1.19 2.26 -6.07
CA LEU A 23 0.34 1.92 -7.22
C LEU A 23 1.16 1.48 -8.44
N ASP A 24 2.28 2.14 -8.72
CA ASP A 24 3.15 1.77 -9.83
C ASP A 24 3.84 0.43 -9.59
N MET A 25 4.24 0.13 -8.35
CA MET A 25 4.68 -1.20 -7.94
C MET A 25 3.59 -2.26 -8.19
N ALA A 26 2.36 -2.03 -7.72
CA ALA A 26 1.26 -2.97 -7.93
C ALA A 26 0.98 -3.22 -9.42
N ARG A 27 1.01 -2.17 -10.26
CA ARG A 27 0.84 -2.26 -11.71
C ARG A 27 1.97 -3.05 -12.38
N ALA A 28 3.22 -2.83 -11.99
CA ALA A 28 4.37 -3.56 -12.52
C ALA A 28 4.31 -5.04 -12.14
N ALA A 29 3.97 -5.35 -10.88
CA ALA A 29 3.79 -6.72 -10.40
C ALA A 29 2.70 -7.46 -11.19
N LYS A 30 1.54 -6.80 -11.44
CA LYS A 30 0.45 -7.38 -12.26
C LYS A 30 0.89 -7.74 -13.69
N ARG A 31 1.88 -7.06 -14.25
CA ARG A 31 2.43 -7.33 -15.59
C ARG A 31 3.62 -8.30 -15.59
N GLY A 32 4.06 -8.79 -14.43
CA GLY A 32 5.30 -9.57 -14.30
C GLY A 32 6.57 -8.74 -14.56
N ASP A 33 6.49 -7.41 -14.51
CA ASP A 33 7.60 -6.49 -14.79
C ASP A 33 8.43 -6.25 -13.53
N VAL A 34 9.36 -7.17 -13.25
CA VAL A 34 10.25 -7.11 -12.07
C VAL A 34 11.16 -5.88 -12.10
N SER A 35 11.63 -5.47 -13.28
CA SER A 35 12.51 -4.31 -13.44
C SER A 35 11.76 -3.00 -13.12
N GLY A 36 10.56 -2.83 -13.67
CA GLY A 36 9.69 -1.71 -13.36
C GLY A 36 9.28 -1.67 -11.89
N TRP A 37 9.04 -2.84 -11.28
CA TRP A 37 8.76 -2.94 -9.85
C TRP A 37 9.93 -2.46 -8.98
N LEU A 38 11.16 -2.92 -9.27
CA LEU A 38 12.37 -2.49 -8.55
C LEU A 38 12.64 -1.00 -8.72
N THR A 39 12.42 -0.46 -9.92
CA THR A 39 12.55 0.96 -10.23
C THR A 39 11.56 1.80 -9.40
N ALA A 40 10.28 1.40 -9.37
CA ALA A 40 9.28 2.09 -8.57
C ALA A 40 9.60 2.03 -7.06
N LYS A 41 10.02 0.87 -6.54
CA LYS A 41 10.42 0.69 -5.14
C LYS A 41 11.63 1.55 -4.74
N SER A 42 12.61 1.68 -5.62
CA SER A 42 13.86 2.41 -5.34
C SER A 42 13.73 3.93 -5.50
N SER A 43 12.69 4.41 -6.21
CA SER A 43 12.48 5.83 -6.49
C SER A 43 12.20 6.72 -5.26
N THR A 44 11.78 6.12 -4.14
CA THR A 44 11.31 6.88 -2.97
C THR A 44 12.38 7.17 -1.93
N HIS A 45 13.57 6.57 -2.04
CA HIS A 45 14.64 6.58 -1.01
C HIS A 45 14.18 6.24 0.43
N ARG A 46 12.94 5.73 0.60
CA ARG A 46 12.27 5.46 1.88
C ARG A 46 11.53 4.11 1.77
N PRO A 47 12.27 2.99 1.75
CA PRO A 47 11.67 1.67 1.52
C PRO A 47 10.71 1.25 2.65
N GLU A 48 10.91 1.73 3.87
CA GLU A 48 10.06 1.43 5.03
C GLU A 48 8.67 2.05 4.88
N ASP A 49 8.59 3.30 4.41
CA ASP A 49 7.32 3.97 4.15
C ASP A 49 6.51 3.27 3.06
N VAL A 50 7.18 2.81 2.01
CA VAL A 50 6.55 2.07 0.91
C VAL A 50 6.01 0.74 1.43
N ALA A 51 6.74 0.05 2.32
CA ALA A 51 6.27 -1.17 2.96
C ALA A 51 5.03 -0.89 3.83
N TYR A 52 5.08 0.15 4.66
CA TYR A 52 3.96 0.58 5.50
C TYR A 52 2.71 0.88 4.66
N LEU A 53 2.82 1.71 3.62
CA LEU A 53 1.70 2.06 2.74
C LEU A 53 1.19 0.87 1.93
N SER A 54 2.07 -0.06 1.53
CA SER A 54 1.64 -1.31 0.90
C SER A 54 0.80 -2.16 1.85
N SER A 55 1.16 -2.23 3.14
CA SER A 55 0.36 -2.93 4.16
C SER A 55 -0.98 -2.25 4.42
N VAL A 56 -1.03 -0.91 4.47
CA VAL A 56 -2.27 -0.14 4.60
C VAL A 56 -3.20 -0.42 3.41
N LEU A 57 -2.68 -0.35 2.18
CA LEU A 57 -3.46 -0.60 0.97
C LEU A 57 -4.03 -2.02 0.96
N LEU A 58 -3.23 -3.02 1.36
CA LEU A 58 -3.69 -4.40 1.48
C LEU A 58 -4.87 -4.51 2.46
N GLY A 59 -4.79 -3.86 3.63
CA GLY A 59 -5.88 -3.82 4.61
C GLY A 59 -7.17 -3.24 4.03
N VAL A 60 -7.07 -2.09 3.35
CA VAL A 60 -8.23 -1.43 2.72
C VAL A 60 -8.87 -2.30 1.63
N LEU A 61 -8.07 -3.05 0.87
CA LEU A 61 -8.57 -3.96 -0.16
C LEU A 61 -9.32 -5.14 0.45
N ILE A 62 -8.79 -5.72 1.53
CA ILE A 62 -9.44 -6.81 2.28
C ILE A 62 -10.77 -6.34 2.87
N GLU A 63 -10.78 -5.15 3.49
CA GLU A 63 -12.00 -4.56 4.06
C GLU A 63 -13.06 -4.30 2.98
N ASN A 64 -12.66 -3.75 1.83
CA ASN A 64 -13.59 -3.53 0.71
C ASN A 64 -14.17 -4.85 0.18
N ASP A 65 -13.36 -5.89 0.02
CA ASP A 65 -13.86 -7.20 -0.43
C ASP A 65 -14.83 -7.81 0.58
N ALA A 66 -14.51 -7.70 1.87
CA ALA A 66 -15.37 -8.17 2.95
C ALA A 66 -16.74 -7.47 2.93
N VAL A 67 -16.77 -6.14 2.78
CA VAL A 67 -18.01 -5.36 2.63
C VAL A 67 -18.79 -5.79 1.38
N ARG A 68 -18.12 -5.95 0.24
CA ARG A 68 -18.74 -6.37 -1.03
C ARG A 68 -19.40 -7.75 -0.92
N ARG A 69 -18.77 -8.67 -0.19
CA ARG A 69 -19.22 -10.06 -0.02
C ARG A 69 -20.15 -10.25 1.18
N GLY A 70 -20.28 -9.25 2.06
CA GLY A 70 -21.07 -9.33 3.29
C GLY A 70 -20.49 -10.30 4.33
N ILE A 71 -19.16 -10.46 4.37
CA ILE A 71 -18.45 -11.34 5.31
C ILE A 71 -17.47 -10.55 6.20
N HIS A 72 -16.91 -11.20 7.22
CA HIS A 72 -15.95 -10.54 8.11
C HIS A 72 -14.56 -10.42 7.45
N PRO A 73 -13.83 -9.29 7.59
CA PRO A 73 -12.50 -9.12 6.99
C PRO A 73 -11.47 -10.21 7.36
N ALA A 74 -11.57 -10.76 8.57
CA ALA A 74 -10.72 -11.87 8.99
C ALA A 74 -10.92 -13.14 8.15
N ASP A 75 -12.12 -13.38 7.61
CA ASP A 75 -12.40 -14.52 6.75
C ASP A 75 -11.75 -14.33 5.36
N VAL A 76 -11.82 -13.12 4.80
CA VAL A 76 -11.12 -12.75 3.56
C VAL A 76 -9.60 -12.91 3.72
N TRP A 77 -9.05 -12.45 4.86
CA TRP A 77 -7.64 -12.64 5.17
C TRP A 77 -7.24 -14.11 5.26
N ARG A 78 -8.07 -14.93 5.93
CA ARG A 78 -7.83 -16.37 6.04
C ARG A 78 -7.84 -17.03 4.67
N GLU A 79 -8.80 -16.70 3.80
CA GLU A 79 -8.87 -17.22 2.44
C GLU A 79 -7.63 -16.83 1.61
N LEU A 80 -7.22 -15.56 1.64
CA LEU A 80 -6.01 -15.09 0.95
C LEU A 80 -4.76 -15.84 1.43
N ARG A 81 -4.65 -16.12 2.73
CA ARG A 81 -3.54 -16.88 3.31
C ARG A 81 -3.54 -18.34 2.87
N GLU A 82 -4.71 -18.97 2.80
CA GLU A 82 -4.86 -20.39 2.49
C GLU A 82 -4.74 -20.69 0.99
N ARG A 83 -5.28 -19.81 0.14
CA ARG A 83 -5.39 -20.03 -1.31
C ARG A 83 -4.38 -19.23 -2.13
N GLY A 84 -3.72 -18.25 -1.53
CA GLY A 84 -2.84 -17.34 -2.26
C GLY A 84 -3.62 -16.38 -3.16
N LEU A 85 -2.89 -15.67 -4.03
CA LEU A 85 -3.45 -14.61 -4.89
C LEU A 85 -4.25 -15.15 -6.09
N ASP A 86 -4.14 -16.44 -6.41
CA ASP A 86 -4.72 -17.02 -7.63
C ASP A 86 -6.26 -17.01 -7.62
N ASP A 87 -6.86 -17.06 -6.43
CA ASP A 87 -8.32 -17.01 -6.21
C ASP A 87 -8.80 -15.65 -5.69
N PHE A 88 -7.91 -14.65 -5.59
CA PHE A 88 -8.22 -13.34 -5.01
C PHE A 88 -8.62 -12.33 -6.10
N GLY A 89 -9.90 -12.29 -6.45
CA GLY A 89 -10.47 -11.35 -7.43
C GLY A 89 -11.91 -11.66 -7.85
#